data_AF-A0A9D3YIY5-F1
#
_entry.id   AF-A0A9D3YIY5-F1
#
_cell.length_a   1.000
_cell.length_b   1.000
_cell.length_c   1.000
_cell.angle_alpha   90.00
_cell.angle_beta   90.00
_cell.angle_gamma   90.00
#
_symmetry.space_group_name_H-M   'P 1'
#
loop_
_entity.id
_entity.type
_entity.pdbx_description
1 polymer ?
#
loop_
_entity_poly.entity_id
_entity_poly.type
_entity_poly.pdbx_seq_one_letter_code
_entity_poly.pdbx_strand_id
1 'polypeptide(L)'
;MSDFKELVSDLKLGETLFQQAEESSKFCDVVIVYGPPDDMKQIWAHWCVLVQCPYFEAMFRCGLQEKQQGKIFITESLHEEAVSAVIGFLYKGEVNLEYRLIGDVLNAADYFQFGDLHAVCKRDLLTVPLTKENCVELLTIAGRYNFEDLQTRSMTYITNNLIQIIEHPANSKAITDMMMIQIWDKANRDKKCQMTLFNFCRTWLCYDVNNRKQSFEKLFCSLNLNETTHEFFQSLSYDYVQTFKICRLFYVHFNSQNFQTRLTFTADTIGVVLLVAKIPQLQKSGGIYAYAIGSERWSFLTRLPRELREFDYYKYCIGVDPPGKFIYVIRKIKHNLSKHSAVLEIPTHRYDCELNTWAHETYKLNIKNERQVSIVGIVCDKTGIFLIAETVLRKRRCTNVQLLACREDTTLVEVALVPNICKRWYGRCDIKYCVVGDSSIIVLCIDIGQRTIKISVTNTNMSQTNICKTIKESHIGYNAGFAANEMLYTNGTCGIISRFGSEHHREVSISPVQCTAVEGEVLPRYRGDEEGLQLDNFVTGNGENVVSVYDKRTQTLRVINCITKEQHDAPPFPYDFQDCTLVHANMAARLLKCRIDCPHCLFEIKSDIH
;
A
#
# COMPACT_ATOMS: atom_id res chain seq x y z
N MET A 1 20.48 -67.56 -16.52
CA MET A 1 20.55 -66.76 -15.27
C MET A 1 19.23 -66.77 -14.50
N SER A 2 18.07 -66.91 -15.17
CA SER A 2 16.76 -67.17 -14.54
C SER A 2 16.75 -68.47 -13.71
N ASP A 3 17.24 -69.56 -14.30
CA ASP A 3 17.09 -70.91 -13.72
C ASP A 3 18.00 -71.15 -12.49
N PHE A 4 19.04 -70.32 -12.31
CA PHE A 4 19.92 -70.38 -11.13
C PHE A 4 19.36 -69.58 -9.96
N LYS A 5 18.59 -68.51 -10.22
CA LYS A 5 17.88 -67.75 -9.17
C LYS A 5 16.76 -68.58 -8.55
N GLU A 6 16.01 -69.35 -9.36
CA GLU A 6 14.98 -70.29 -8.87
C GLU A 6 15.57 -71.46 -8.06
N LEU A 7 16.72 -72.02 -8.47
CA LEU A 7 17.35 -73.13 -7.74
C LEU A 7 17.92 -72.70 -6.38
N VAL A 8 18.38 -71.45 -6.26
CA VAL A 8 18.96 -70.90 -5.02
C VAL A 8 17.88 -70.51 -4.01
N SER A 9 16.68 -70.12 -4.45
CA SER A 9 15.53 -69.90 -3.55
C SER A 9 15.06 -71.18 -2.85
N ASP A 10 15.18 -72.34 -3.51
CA ASP A 10 14.80 -73.64 -2.92
C ASP A 10 15.80 -74.13 -1.86
N LEU A 11 17.03 -73.60 -1.83
CA LEU A 11 18.12 -74.08 -0.99
C LEU A 11 18.30 -73.33 0.35
N LYS A 12 17.49 -72.30 0.64
CA LYS A 12 17.62 -71.43 1.83
C LYS A 12 19.05 -70.91 2.11
N LEU A 13 19.91 -70.92 1.09
CA LEU A 13 21.32 -70.57 1.24
C LEU A 13 21.47 -69.11 1.65
N GLY A 14 20.64 -68.23 1.10
CA GLY A 14 20.57 -66.81 1.47
C GLY A 14 20.24 -66.59 2.94
N GLU A 15 19.21 -67.27 3.47
CA GLU A 15 18.85 -67.20 4.90
C GLU A 15 19.97 -67.70 5.81
N THR A 16 20.62 -68.79 5.41
CA THR A 16 21.71 -69.40 6.19
C THR A 16 22.93 -68.49 6.24
N LEU A 17 23.30 -67.88 5.10
CA LEU A 17 24.40 -66.91 5.04
C LEU A 17 24.06 -65.61 5.78
N PHE A 18 22.79 -65.21 5.80
CA PHE A 18 22.33 -64.05 6.58
C PHE A 18 22.48 -64.30 8.08
N GLN A 19 22.01 -65.44 8.58
CA GLN A 19 22.19 -65.82 9.99
C GLN A 19 23.68 -65.93 10.36
N GLN A 20 24.49 -66.53 9.48
CA GLN A 20 25.94 -66.59 9.68
C GLN A 20 26.56 -65.20 9.80
N ALA A 21 26.12 -64.24 8.99
CA ALA A 21 26.61 -62.86 9.04
C ALA A 21 26.21 -62.13 10.34
N GLU A 22 25.01 -62.40 10.87
CA GLU A 22 24.56 -61.83 12.15
C GLU A 22 25.24 -62.47 13.37
N GLU A 23 25.50 -63.79 13.33
CA GLU A 23 26.01 -64.55 14.47
C GLU A 23 27.55 -64.61 14.54
N SER A 24 28.24 -64.61 13.41
CA SER A 24 29.69 -64.86 13.37
C SER A 24 30.41 -64.16 12.22
N SER A 25 31.21 -63.15 12.58
CA SER A 25 32.11 -62.44 11.66
C SER A 25 33.23 -63.30 11.05
N LYS A 26 33.46 -64.53 11.53
CA LYS A 26 34.58 -65.39 11.09
C LYS A 26 34.55 -65.79 9.62
N PHE A 27 33.36 -65.79 8.99
CA PHE A 27 33.18 -66.25 7.61
C PHE A 27 32.83 -65.11 6.65
N CYS A 28 32.67 -63.89 7.18
CA CYS A 28 32.44 -62.68 6.41
C CYS A 28 33.78 -62.14 5.88
N ASP A 29 33.83 -61.82 4.59
CA ASP A 29 35.01 -61.32 3.90
C ASP A 29 34.97 -59.79 3.69
N VAL A 30 33.92 -59.12 4.20
CA VAL A 30 33.77 -57.67 4.17
C VAL A 30 32.93 -57.15 5.34
N VAL A 31 33.24 -55.94 5.80
CA VAL A 31 32.42 -55.18 6.76
C VAL A 31 32.01 -53.84 6.18
N ILE A 32 30.74 -53.51 6.29
CA ILE A 32 30.15 -52.23 5.90
C ILE A 32 30.07 -51.35 7.14
N VAL A 33 30.67 -50.17 7.09
CA VAL A 33 30.66 -49.17 8.15
C VAL A 33 29.81 -47.99 7.71
N TYR A 34 28.85 -47.59 8.52
CA TYR A 34 27.87 -46.53 8.21
C TYR A 34 27.40 -45.82 9.48
N GLY A 35 26.78 -44.65 9.32
CA GLY A 35 26.31 -43.83 10.43
C GLY A 35 27.09 -42.51 10.54
N PRO A 36 26.71 -41.63 11.48
CA PRO A 36 27.43 -40.38 11.72
C PRO A 36 28.83 -40.64 12.30
N PRO A 37 29.79 -39.71 12.13
CA PRO A 37 31.17 -39.89 12.60
C PRO A 37 31.30 -40.25 14.09
N ASP A 38 30.33 -39.79 14.90
CA ASP A 38 30.30 -39.97 16.34
C ASP A 38 29.59 -41.26 16.79
N ASP A 39 28.88 -41.98 15.89
CA ASP A 39 28.19 -43.25 16.18
C ASP A 39 28.21 -44.19 14.95
N MET A 40 29.39 -44.67 14.61
CA MET A 40 29.59 -45.56 13.47
C MET A 40 29.19 -47.00 13.78
N LYS A 41 28.29 -47.55 12.97
CA LYS A 41 27.81 -48.94 13.03
C LYS A 41 28.49 -49.81 11.98
N GLN A 42 28.50 -51.12 12.23
CA GLN A 42 29.19 -52.10 11.40
C GLN A 42 28.27 -53.29 11.09
N ILE A 43 28.18 -53.66 9.81
CA ILE A 43 27.50 -54.87 9.33
C ILE A 43 28.53 -55.77 8.65
N TRP A 44 28.71 -56.98 9.17
CA TRP A 44 29.51 -58.02 8.51
C TRP A 44 28.71 -58.63 7.37
N ALA A 45 29.36 -58.85 6.23
CA ALA A 45 28.71 -59.35 5.03
C ALA A 45 29.65 -60.20 4.16
N HIS A 46 29.11 -60.73 3.08
CA HIS A 46 29.81 -61.60 2.14
C HIS A 46 29.85 -60.94 0.75
N TRP A 47 31.02 -60.75 0.15
CA TRP A 47 31.17 -60.16 -1.17
C TRP A 47 30.35 -60.89 -2.23
N CYS A 48 30.31 -62.24 -2.16
CA CYS A 48 29.53 -63.05 -3.09
C CYS A 48 28.02 -62.73 -3.08
N VAL A 49 27.51 -62.18 -1.97
CA VAL A 49 26.13 -61.71 -1.84
C VAL A 49 26.02 -60.25 -2.25
N LEU A 50 26.95 -59.38 -1.79
CA LEU A 50 26.92 -57.94 -2.08
C LEU A 50 27.00 -57.61 -3.58
N VAL A 51 27.81 -58.36 -4.36
CA VAL A 51 27.98 -58.12 -5.80
C VAL A 51 26.70 -58.30 -6.63
N GLN A 52 25.61 -58.79 -6.04
CA GLN A 52 24.29 -58.78 -6.68
C GLN A 52 23.74 -57.36 -6.85
N CYS A 53 24.22 -56.38 -6.07
CA CYS A 53 23.87 -54.97 -6.22
C CYS A 53 24.93 -54.25 -7.09
N PRO A 54 24.51 -53.46 -8.10
CA PRO A 54 25.43 -52.79 -9.03
C PRO A 54 26.50 -51.92 -8.37
N TYR A 55 26.15 -51.22 -7.28
CA TYR A 55 27.08 -50.38 -6.53
C TYR A 55 28.27 -51.19 -5.97
N PHE A 56 27.98 -52.30 -5.29
CA PHE A 56 29.02 -53.16 -4.73
C PHE A 56 29.75 -53.97 -5.81
N GLU A 57 29.06 -54.36 -6.89
CA GLU A 57 29.69 -55.00 -8.04
C GLU A 57 30.75 -54.09 -8.67
N ALA A 58 30.43 -52.83 -8.92
CA ALA A 58 31.36 -51.84 -9.45
C ALA A 58 32.55 -51.66 -8.51
N MET A 59 32.29 -51.50 -7.21
CA MET A 59 33.33 -51.38 -6.18
C MET A 59 34.27 -52.60 -6.17
N PHE A 60 33.72 -53.81 -6.30
CA PHE A 60 34.49 -55.05 -6.33
C PHE A 60 35.34 -55.22 -7.62
N ARG A 61 34.82 -54.76 -8.76
CA ARG A 61 35.49 -54.83 -10.06
C ARG A 61 36.59 -53.79 -10.23
N CYS A 62 36.41 -52.58 -9.69
CA CYS A 62 37.36 -51.47 -9.83
C CYS A 62 38.65 -51.62 -9.00
N GLY A 63 38.77 -52.66 -8.17
CA GLY A 63 40.01 -52.95 -7.42
C GLY A 63 40.38 -51.88 -6.40
N LEU A 64 39.39 -51.13 -5.90
CA LEU A 64 39.57 -50.05 -4.93
C LEU A 64 40.09 -50.57 -3.58
N GLN A 65 40.55 -49.65 -2.71
CA GLN A 65 41.13 -49.97 -1.40
C GLN A 65 40.20 -50.85 -0.55
N GLU A 66 38.90 -50.71 -0.69
CA GLU A 66 37.86 -51.43 0.04
C GLU A 66 37.93 -52.95 -0.19
N LYS A 67 38.30 -53.39 -1.40
CA LYS A 67 38.51 -54.81 -1.71
C LYS A 67 39.77 -55.37 -1.02
N GLN A 68 40.81 -54.56 -0.87
CA GLN A 68 42.06 -54.96 -0.23
C GLN A 68 41.99 -54.85 1.30
N GLN A 69 41.21 -53.90 1.82
CA GLN A 69 41.05 -53.61 3.24
C GLN A 69 39.90 -54.40 3.89
N GLY A 70 38.97 -54.95 3.10
CA GLY A 70 37.80 -55.67 3.59
C GLY A 70 36.80 -54.78 4.34
N LYS A 71 36.86 -53.46 4.15
CA LYS A 71 35.98 -52.47 4.78
C LYS A 71 35.40 -51.53 3.74
N ILE A 72 34.09 -51.31 3.80
CA ILE A 72 33.37 -50.34 2.96
C ILE A 72 32.84 -49.24 3.88
N PHE A 73 33.14 -47.97 3.57
CA PHE A 73 32.62 -46.83 4.31
C PHE A 73 31.49 -46.18 3.49
N ILE A 74 30.28 -46.19 4.03
CA ILE A 74 29.16 -45.43 3.49
C ILE A 74 29.24 -44.03 4.07
N THR A 75 29.61 -43.06 3.23
CA THR A 75 29.78 -41.66 3.63
C THR A 75 28.48 -40.87 3.59
N GLU A 76 27.47 -41.37 2.89
CA GLU A 76 26.14 -40.75 2.83
C GLU A 76 25.39 -40.99 4.16
N SER A 77 24.68 -39.97 4.63
CA SER A 77 23.84 -40.09 5.83
C SER A 77 22.56 -40.87 5.52
N LEU A 78 22.65 -42.20 5.53
CA LEU A 78 21.51 -43.12 5.37
C LEU A 78 20.95 -43.56 6.73
N HIS A 79 19.64 -43.75 6.80
CA HIS A 79 18.99 -44.32 7.98
C HIS A 79 19.46 -45.75 8.20
N GLU A 80 19.70 -46.13 9.46
CA GLU A 80 20.37 -47.40 9.77
C GLU A 80 19.55 -48.63 9.38
N GLU A 81 18.26 -48.58 9.70
CA GLU A 81 17.30 -49.62 9.34
C GLU A 81 17.17 -49.76 7.82
N ALA A 82 17.36 -48.67 7.07
CA ALA A 82 17.35 -48.72 5.61
C ALA A 82 18.59 -49.42 5.04
N VAL A 83 19.78 -49.15 5.59
CA VAL A 83 21.00 -49.89 5.21
C VAL A 83 20.84 -51.37 5.53
N SER A 84 20.36 -51.71 6.74
CA SER A 84 20.09 -53.09 7.13
C SER A 84 19.07 -53.78 6.21
N ALA A 85 17.99 -53.08 5.85
CA ALA A 85 16.97 -53.59 4.92
C ALA A 85 17.54 -53.87 3.52
N VAL A 86 18.40 -52.99 2.99
CA VAL A 86 19.08 -53.22 1.71
C VAL A 86 19.94 -54.48 1.76
N ILE A 87 20.75 -54.64 2.81
CA ILE A 87 21.62 -55.81 2.96
C ILE A 87 20.77 -57.07 3.16
N GLY A 88 19.77 -57.04 4.02
CA GLY A 88 18.84 -58.16 4.22
C GLY A 88 18.14 -58.59 2.92
N PHE A 89 17.75 -57.64 2.07
CA PHE A 89 17.16 -57.93 0.77
C PHE A 89 18.14 -58.64 -0.18
N LEU A 90 19.44 -58.31 -0.15
CA LEU A 90 20.46 -59.01 -0.95
C LEU A 90 20.60 -60.49 -0.56
N TYR A 91 20.37 -60.82 0.72
CA TYR A 91 20.40 -62.20 1.20
C TYR A 91 19.09 -62.95 0.95
N LYS A 92 17.95 -62.32 1.22
CA LYS A 92 16.65 -63.00 1.29
C LYS A 92 15.82 -62.88 0.01
N GLY A 93 16.09 -61.87 -0.82
CA GLY A 93 15.30 -61.55 -2.00
C GLY A 93 13.92 -60.94 -1.70
N GLU A 94 13.57 -60.79 -0.42
CA GLU A 94 12.35 -60.16 0.06
C GLU A 94 12.65 -59.22 1.23
N VAL A 95 11.80 -58.20 1.38
CA VAL A 95 11.84 -57.27 2.50
C VAL A 95 10.40 -56.92 2.89
N ASN A 96 10.12 -56.90 4.18
CA ASN A 96 8.84 -56.44 4.69
C ASN A 96 9.02 -55.01 5.20
N LEU A 97 8.48 -54.04 4.46
CA LEU A 97 8.67 -52.63 4.74
C LEU A 97 7.45 -52.04 5.44
N GLU A 98 7.66 -51.49 6.63
CA GLU A 98 6.67 -50.61 7.26
C GLU A 98 6.61 -49.28 6.51
N TYR A 99 5.40 -48.71 6.37
CA TYR A 99 5.18 -47.44 5.65
C TYR A 99 6.19 -46.33 6.02
N ARG A 100 6.51 -46.21 7.32
CA ARG A 100 7.42 -45.18 7.84
C ARG A 100 8.86 -45.33 7.36
N LEU A 101 9.28 -46.55 7.05
CA LEU A 101 10.66 -46.87 6.66
C LEU A 101 10.82 -46.92 5.13
N ILE A 102 9.74 -47.08 4.36
CA ILE A 102 9.82 -47.21 2.89
C ILE A 102 10.54 -46.03 2.25
N GLY A 103 10.31 -44.80 2.72
CA GLY A 103 10.99 -43.61 2.20
C GLY A 103 12.51 -43.65 2.37
N ASP A 104 12.98 -44.09 3.53
CA ASP A 104 14.41 -44.21 3.83
C ASP A 104 15.05 -45.39 3.07
N VAL A 105 14.35 -46.52 2.96
CA VAL A 105 14.80 -47.67 2.16
C VAL A 105 14.89 -47.31 0.68
N LEU A 106 13.93 -46.55 0.17
CA LEU A 106 13.94 -46.08 -1.20
C LEU A 106 15.12 -45.12 -1.45
N ASN A 107 15.43 -44.24 -0.49
CA ASN A 107 16.61 -43.38 -0.56
C ASN A 107 17.92 -44.19 -0.56
N ALA A 108 18.02 -45.22 0.28
CA ALA A 108 19.17 -46.12 0.27
C ALA A 108 19.26 -46.92 -1.04
N ALA A 109 18.13 -47.45 -1.54
CA ALA A 109 18.08 -48.19 -2.79
C ALA A 109 18.55 -47.34 -3.99
N ASP A 110 18.18 -46.07 -4.04
CA ASP A 110 18.64 -45.12 -5.05
C ASP A 110 20.14 -44.85 -4.94
N TYR A 111 20.66 -44.62 -3.72
CA TYR A 111 22.11 -44.47 -3.47
C TYR A 111 22.91 -45.69 -3.93
N PHE A 112 22.44 -46.89 -3.60
CA PHE A 112 23.07 -48.15 -4.01
C PHE A 112 22.74 -48.56 -5.46
N GLN A 113 21.99 -47.73 -6.20
CA GLN A 113 21.55 -48.01 -7.57
C GLN A 113 20.86 -49.38 -7.71
N PHE A 114 20.11 -49.79 -6.68
CA PHE A 114 19.52 -51.11 -6.59
C PHE A 114 18.09 -51.13 -7.15
N GLY A 115 18.00 -51.29 -8.47
CA GLY A 115 16.74 -51.23 -9.22
C GLY A 115 15.67 -52.23 -8.75
N ASP A 116 16.05 -53.44 -8.35
CA ASP A 116 15.10 -54.47 -7.87
C ASP A 116 14.39 -54.01 -6.58
N LEU A 117 15.15 -53.50 -5.61
CA LEU A 117 14.59 -52.97 -4.36
C LEU A 117 13.80 -51.68 -4.58
N HIS A 118 14.24 -50.84 -5.51
CA HIS A 118 13.50 -49.65 -5.94
C HIS A 118 12.12 -50.01 -6.52
N ALA A 119 12.04 -51.08 -7.32
CA ALA A 119 10.78 -51.59 -7.87
C ALA A 119 9.85 -52.16 -6.78
N VAL A 120 10.39 -52.86 -5.78
CA VAL A 120 9.65 -53.33 -4.61
C VAL A 120 9.08 -52.15 -3.82
N CYS A 121 9.90 -51.14 -3.51
CA CYS A 121 9.45 -49.93 -2.84
C CYS A 121 8.35 -49.20 -3.63
N LYS A 122 8.50 -49.07 -4.96
CA LYS A 122 7.46 -48.48 -5.83
C LYS A 122 6.15 -49.25 -5.71
N ARG A 123 6.19 -50.59 -5.80
CA ARG A 123 5.00 -51.45 -5.70
C ARG A 123 4.31 -51.26 -4.37
N ASP A 124 5.06 -51.31 -3.26
CA ASP A 124 4.49 -51.22 -1.93
C ASP A 124 3.89 -49.83 -1.67
N LEU A 125 4.55 -48.75 -2.10
CA LEU A 125 4.00 -47.39 -2.06
C LEU A 125 2.70 -47.25 -2.85
N LEU A 126 2.54 -47.94 -3.98
CA LEU A 126 1.30 -47.94 -4.75
C LEU A 126 0.16 -48.66 -4.02
N THR A 127 0.43 -49.55 -3.07
CA THR A 127 -0.63 -50.19 -2.26
C THR A 127 -1.12 -49.32 -1.11
N VAL A 128 -0.35 -48.30 -0.71
CA VAL A 128 -0.68 -47.43 0.40
C VAL A 128 -1.97 -46.64 0.10
N PRO A 129 -2.94 -46.59 1.03
CA PRO A 129 -4.12 -45.74 0.87
C PRO A 129 -3.75 -44.26 1.05
N LEU A 130 -4.27 -43.41 0.15
CA LEU A 130 -4.09 -41.97 0.26
C LEU A 130 -5.02 -41.41 1.35
N THR A 131 -4.42 -40.66 2.27
CA THR A 131 -5.05 -39.97 3.39
C THR A 131 -4.66 -38.50 3.37
N LYS A 132 -5.39 -37.67 4.12
CA LYS A 132 -5.07 -36.25 4.28
C LYS A 132 -3.71 -36.02 4.96
N GLU A 133 -3.23 -36.97 5.75
CA GLU A 133 -1.94 -36.89 6.43
C GLU A 133 -0.76 -37.30 5.53
N ASN A 134 -0.94 -38.26 4.61
CA ASN A 134 0.17 -38.84 3.84
C ASN A 134 0.26 -38.39 2.37
N CYS A 135 -0.80 -37.79 1.81
CA CYS A 135 -0.88 -37.55 0.36
C CYS A 135 0.20 -36.58 -0.17
N VAL A 136 0.59 -35.57 0.61
CA VAL A 136 1.62 -34.60 0.21
C VAL A 136 3.01 -35.23 0.26
N GLU A 137 3.28 -36.06 1.27
CA GLU A 137 4.52 -36.83 1.39
C GLU A 137 4.67 -37.81 0.22
N LEU A 138 3.61 -38.59 -0.07
CA LEU A 138 3.60 -39.54 -1.18
C LEU A 138 3.78 -38.86 -2.54
N LEU A 139 3.17 -37.69 -2.75
CA LEU A 139 3.41 -36.90 -3.96
C LEU A 139 4.87 -36.44 -4.07
N THR A 140 5.46 -36.03 -2.94
CA THR A 140 6.86 -35.59 -2.87
C THR A 140 7.80 -36.74 -3.23
N ILE A 141 7.58 -37.91 -2.64
CA ILE A 141 8.33 -39.14 -2.94
C ILE A 141 8.18 -39.49 -4.43
N ALA A 142 6.95 -39.47 -4.94
CA ALA A 142 6.68 -39.79 -6.34
C ALA A 142 7.40 -38.83 -7.31
N GLY A 143 7.44 -37.54 -7.01
CA GLY A 143 8.18 -36.56 -7.79
C GLY A 143 9.70 -36.75 -7.73
N ARG A 144 10.25 -37.09 -6.55
CA ARG A 144 11.69 -37.31 -6.35
C ARG A 144 12.22 -38.52 -7.13
N TYR A 145 11.47 -39.63 -7.11
CA TYR A 145 11.87 -40.90 -7.73
C TYR A 145 11.17 -41.18 -9.07
N ASN A 146 10.49 -40.18 -9.63
CA ASN A 146 9.80 -40.24 -10.92
C ASN A 146 8.76 -41.38 -11.05
N PHE A 147 7.94 -41.57 -10.01
CA PHE A 147 6.82 -42.52 -10.01
C PHE A 147 5.53 -41.88 -10.55
N GLU A 148 5.41 -41.81 -11.87
CA GLU A 148 4.29 -41.14 -12.57
C GLU A 148 2.88 -41.60 -12.12
N ASP A 149 2.70 -42.91 -11.89
CA ASP A 149 1.42 -43.47 -11.44
C ASP A 149 1.01 -42.93 -10.05
N LEU A 150 1.98 -42.93 -9.12
CA LEU A 150 1.78 -42.44 -7.76
C LEU A 150 1.62 -40.92 -7.74
N GLN A 151 2.37 -40.22 -8.59
CA GLN A 151 2.28 -38.77 -8.75
C GLN A 151 0.88 -38.36 -9.22
N THR A 152 0.37 -39.01 -10.27
CA THR A 152 -0.96 -38.76 -10.84
C THR A 152 -2.06 -39.06 -9.82
N ARG A 153 -1.96 -40.21 -9.14
CA ARG A 153 -2.93 -40.63 -8.11
C ARG A 153 -2.95 -39.67 -6.92
N SER A 154 -1.78 -39.30 -6.41
CA SER A 154 -1.64 -38.39 -5.25
C SER A 154 -2.11 -36.99 -5.61
N MET A 155 -1.73 -36.47 -6.77
CA MET A 155 -2.16 -35.15 -7.24
C MET A 155 -3.68 -35.07 -7.45
N THR A 156 -4.28 -36.13 -8.00
CA THR A 156 -5.74 -36.22 -8.16
C THR A 156 -6.45 -36.19 -6.81
N TYR A 157 -5.96 -36.97 -5.84
CA TYR A 157 -6.51 -36.98 -4.48
C TYR A 157 -6.42 -35.61 -3.82
N ILE A 158 -5.27 -34.95 -3.92
CA ILE A 158 -5.05 -33.62 -3.34
C ILE A 158 -5.96 -32.59 -3.98
N THR A 159 -6.06 -32.61 -5.30
CA THR A 159 -6.89 -31.69 -6.08
C THR A 159 -8.39 -31.86 -5.80
N ASN A 160 -8.82 -33.02 -5.29
CA ASN A 160 -10.21 -33.28 -4.92
C ASN A 160 -10.53 -33.02 -3.45
N ASN A 161 -9.53 -33.07 -2.56
CA ASN A 161 -9.69 -32.92 -1.11
C ASN A 161 -8.91 -31.72 -0.53
N LEU A 162 -8.58 -30.75 -1.39
CA LEU A 162 -7.62 -29.70 -1.11
C LEU A 162 -7.87 -28.97 0.21
N ILE A 163 -9.13 -28.60 0.48
CA ILE A 163 -9.54 -27.85 1.67
C ILE A 163 -9.19 -28.60 2.96
N GLN A 164 -9.50 -29.89 3.02
CA GLN A 164 -9.18 -30.73 4.18
C GLN A 164 -7.68 -30.92 4.36
N ILE A 165 -6.92 -30.87 3.27
CA ILE A 165 -5.46 -31.06 3.26
C ILE A 165 -4.76 -29.79 3.74
N ILE A 166 -5.20 -28.61 3.29
CA ILE A 166 -4.60 -27.32 3.69
C ILE A 166 -4.95 -26.93 5.13
N GLU A 167 -6.08 -27.41 5.66
CA GLU A 167 -6.43 -27.23 7.07
C GLU A 167 -5.54 -28.01 8.03
N HIS A 168 -4.88 -29.06 7.53
CA HIS A 168 -4.01 -29.88 8.36
C HIS A 168 -2.64 -29.21 8.56
N PRO A 169 -2.22 -28.86 9.79
CA PRO A 169 -1.03 -28.04 10.04
C PRO A 169 0.28 -28.63 9.51
N ALA A 170 0.40 -29.96 9.51
CA ALA A 170 1.60 -30.65 9.04
C ALA A 170 1.85 -30.47 7.53
N ASN A 171 0.80 -30.22 6.76
CA ASN A 171 0.88 -30.15 5.30
C ASN A 171 1.36 -28.79 4.79
N SER A 172 1.20 -27.72 5.57
CA SER A 172 1.67 -26.38 5.20
C SER A 172 3.19 -26.29 5.01
N LYS A 173 3.96 -27.17 5.68
CA LYS A 173 5.40 -27.29 5.47
C LYS A 173 5.70 -28.02 4.16
N ALA A 174 5.03 -29.14 3.91
CA ALA A 174 5.33 -30.06 2.81
C ALA A 174 4.86 -29.57 1.44
N ILE A 175 3.79 -28.76 1.38
CA ILE A 175 3.27 -28.23 0.11
C ILE A 175 4.23 -27.17 -0.46
N THR A 176 4.69 -27.41 -1.70
CA THR A 176 5.62 -26.52 -2.42
C THR A 176 4.88 -25.45 -3.24
N ASP A 177 5.61 -24.42 -3.66
CA ASP A 177 5.13 -23.32 -4.52
C ASP A 177 4.53 -23.82 -5.83
N MET A 178 5.22 -24.74 -6.49
CA MET A 178 4.78 -25.33 -7.76
C MET A 178 3.46 -26.10 -7.59
N MET A 179 3.35 -26.86 -6.49
CA MET A 179 2.15 -27.61 -6.17
C MET A 179 0.98 -26.69 -5.86
N MET A 180 1.21 -25.60 -5.11
CA MET A 180 0.20 -24.57 -4.85
C MET A 180 -0.32 -23.96 -6.14
N ILE A 181 0.56 -23.52 -7.04
CA ILE A 181 0.15 -22.89 -8.30
C ILE A 181 -0.74 -23.82 -9.13
N GLN A 182 -0.45 -25.13 -9.14
CA GLN A 182 -1.23 -26.10 -9.91
C GLN A 182 -2.63 -26.36 -9.35
N ILE A 183 -2.80 -26.34 -8.03
CA ILE A 183 -4.09 -26.68 -7.38
C ILE A 183 -4.93 -25.44 -7.03
N TRP A 184 -4.30 -24.26 -6.98
CA TRP A 184 -4.91 -23.01 -6.51
C TRP A 184 -6.12 -22.58 -7.31
N ASP A 185 -6.02 -22.56 -8.65
CA ASP A 185 -7.11 -22.06 -9.51
C ASP A 185 -8.41 -22.85 -9.32
N LYS A 186 -8.31 -24.16 -9.06
CA LYS A 186 -9.49 -24.98 -8.78
C LYS A 186 -10.07 -24.69 -7.39
N ALA A 187 -9.21 -24.53 -6.38
CA ALA A 187 -9.61 -24.18 -5.02
C ALA A 187 -10.32 -22.83 -4.96
N ASN A 188 -9.72 -21.84 -5.62
CA ASN A 188 -10.12 -20.45 -5.55
C ASN A 188 -11.45 -20.16 -6.28
N ARG A 189 -11.90 -21.08 -7.14
CA ARG A 189 -13.26 -21.03 -7.72
C ARG A 189 -14.35 -21.30 -6.69
N ASP A 190 -14.06 -22.02 -5.61
CA ASP A 190 -15.03 -22.24 -4.54
C ASP A 190 -15.05 -21.06 -3.57
N LYS A 191 -16.15 -20.31 -3.59
CA LYS A 191 -16.34 -19.12 -2.74
C LYS A 191 -16.39 -19.44 -1.26
N LYS A 192 -16.82 -20.64 -0.85
CA LYS A 192 -16.95 -20.99 0.58
C LYS A 192 -15.61 -21.20 1.27
N CYS A 193 -14.56 -21.38 0.49
CA CYS A 193 -13.25 -21.81 0.96
C CYS A 193 -12.24 -20.66 1.11
N GLN A 194 -12.64 -19.41 0.83
CA GLN A 194 -11.73 -18.25 0.79
C GLN A 194 -11.05 -17.97 2.14
N MET A 195 -11.76 -18.16 3.25
CA MET A 195 -11.20 -18.03 4.60
C MET A 195 -10.08 -19.06 4.84
N THR A 196 -10.34 -20.31 4.49
CA THR A 196 -9.38 -21.41 4.65
C THR A 196 -8.15 -21.18 3.76
N LEU A 197 -8.35 -20.73 2.51
CA LEU A 197 -7.25 -20.40 1.59
C LEU A 197 -6.39 -19.24 2.09
N PHE A 198 -7.01 -18.20 2.64
CA PHE A 198 -6.29 -17.07 3.23
C PHE A 198 -5.44 -17.50 4.44
N ASN A 199 -6.05 -18.21 5.39
CA ASN A 199 -5.36 -18.70 6.58
C ASN A 199 -4.20 -19.61 6.19
N PHE A 200 -4.42 -20.51 5.23
CA PHE A 200 -3.38 -21.35 4.69
C PHE A 200 -2.24 -20.54 4.09
N CYS A 201 -2.50 -19.57 3.20
CA CYS A 201 -1.47 -18.72 2.59
C CYS A 201 -0.59 -18.03 3.62
N ARG A 202 -1.19 -17.57 4.73
CA ARG A 202 -0.45 -16.99 5.85
C ARG A 202 0.49 -18.00 6.49
N THR A 203 -0.02 -19.14 6.96
CA THR A 203 0.82 -20.19 7.56
C THR A 203 1.88 -20.72 6.59
N TRP A 204 1.52 -20.89 5.32
CA TRP A 204 2.40 -21.38 4.26
C TRP A 204 3.58 -20.45 4.02
N LEU A 205 3.36 -19.13 3.99
CA LEU A 205 4.44 -18.14 3.91
C LEU A 205 5.33 -18.17 5.16
N CYS A 206 4.74 -18.28 6.36
CA CYS A 206 5.49 -18.29 7.62
C CYS A 206 6.53 -19.42 7.72
N TYR A 207 6.30 -20.56 7.05
CA TYR A 207 7.24 -21.68 7.03
C TYR A 207 8.51 -21.42 6.21
N ASP A 208 8.43 -20.61 5.13
CA ASP A 208 9.59 -20.28 4.30
C ASP A 208 9.37 -18.94 3.59
N VAL A 209 9.57 -17.86 4.34
CA VAL A 209 9.32 -16.49 3.87
C VAL A 209 10.21 -16.14 2.67
N ASN A 210 11.44 -16.64 2.63
CA ASN A 210 12.42 -16.24 1.63
C ASN A 210 12.09 -16.82 0.25
N ASN A 211 11.72 -18.09 0.19
CA ASN A 211 11.43 -18.75 -1.09
C ASN A 211 9.98 -18.52 -1.54
N ARG A 212 9.04 -18.43 -0.60
CA ARG A 212 7.59 -18.39 -0.92
C ARG A 212 7.02 -17.00 -1.20
N LYS A 213 7.78 -15.93 -0.95
CA LYS A 213 7.29 -14.55 -1.05
C LYS A 213 6.66 -14.20 -2.40
N GLN A 214 7.34 -14.50 -3.51
CA GLN A 214 6.86 -14.14 -4.85
C GLN A 214 5.59 -14.92 -5.22
N SER A 215 5.55 -16.19 -4.84
CA SER A 215 4.39 -17.06 -5.03
C SER A 215 3.20 -16.58 -4.18
N PHE A 216 3.45 -16.25 -2.92
CA PHE A 216 2.43 -15.69 -2.02
C PHE A 216 1.79 -14.42 -2.59
N GLU A 217 2.57 -13.47 -3.10
CA GLU A 217 2.01 -12.24 -3.69
C GLU A 217 1.03 -12.53 -4.82
N LYS A 218 1.33 -13.51 -5.69
CA LYS A 218 0.44 -13.94 -6.78
C LYS A 218 -0.80 -14.67 -6.27
N LEU A 219 -0.64 -15.62 -5.35
CA LEU A 219 -1.76 -16.39 -4.79
C LEU A 219 -2.71 -15.48 -4.01
N PHE A 220 -2.17 -14.61 -3.15
CA PHE A 220 -2.97 -13.66 -2.39
C PHE A 220 -3.80 -12.73 -3.28
N CYS A 221 -3.21 -12.17 -4.34
CA CYS A 221 -3.91 -11.28 -5.27
C CYS A 221 -4.92 -11.97 -6.18
N SER A 222 -4.96 -13.30 -6.19
CA SER A 222 -6.00 -14.03 -6.93
C SER A 222 -7.17 -14.45 -6.04
N LEU A 223 -7.08 -14.33 -4.71
CA LEU A 223 -8.18 -14.64 -3.79
C LEU A 223 -9.46 -13.87 -4.18
N ASN A 224 -10.58 -14.57 -4.25
CA ASN A 224 -11.87 -13.96 -4.54
C ASN A 224 -12.48 -13.38 -3.26
N LEU A 225 -12.22 -12.10 -3.02
CA LEU A 225 -12.63 -11.42 -1.80
C LEU A 225 -14.06 -10.83 -1.86
N ASN A 226 -14.73 -10.86 -3.03
CA ASN A 226 -16.00 -10.15 -3.35
C ASN A 226 -17.17 -10.40 -2.37
N GLU A 227 -17.23 -11.56 -1.73
CA GLU A 227 -18.36 -11.97 -0.85
C GLU A 227 -17.89 -12.31 0.58
N THR A 228 -16.68 -11.92 0.96
CA THR A 228 -16.14 -12.23 2.29
C THR A 228 -16.71 -11.29 3.38
N THR A 229 -16.76 -11.76 4.63
CA THR A 229 -17.39 -11.04 5.74
C THR A 229 -16.57 -9.80 6.16
N HIS A 230 -17.23 -8.80 6.76
CA HIS A 230 -16.55 -7.60 7.26
C HIS A 230 -15.50 -7.93 8.34
N GLU A 231 -15.78 -8.91 9.19
CA GLU A 231 -14.83 -9.42 10.20
C GLU A 231 -13.56 -9.98 9.56
N PHE A 232 -13.69 -10.70 8.44
CA PHE A 232 -12.56 -11.19 7.66
C PHE A 232 -11.71 -10.02 7.11
N PHE A 233 -12.32 -8.96 6.59
CA PHE A 233 -11.58 -7.77 6.12
C PHE A 233 -10.83 -7.01 7.20
N GLN A 234 -11.37 -6.96 8.42
CA GLN A 234 -10.66 -6.34 9.54
C GLN A 234 -9.47 -7.19 9.99
N SER A 235 -9.58 -8.52 9.94
CA SER A 235 -8.45 -9.41 10.24
C SER A 235 -7.28 -9.27 9.26
N LEU A 236 -7.57 -8.90 8.00
CA LEU A 236 -6.59 -8.67 6.94
C LEU A 236 -5.73 -7.40 7.15
N SER A 237 -6.18 -6.41 7.93
CA SER A 237 -5.47 -5.13 8.06
C SER A 237 -4.22 -5.19 8.94
N TYR A 238 -4.15 -6.16 9.85
CA TYR A 238 -3.14 -6.23 10.91
C TYR A 238 -1.94 -7.14 10.59
N ASP A 239 -2.13 -8.16 9.76
CA ASP A 239 -1.08 -9.12 9.42
C ASP A 239 -0.47 -8.85 8.04
N TYR A 240 0.77 -9.33 7.82
CA TYR A 240 1.66 -9.41 6.62
C TYR A 240 1.28 -8.75 5.27
N VAL A 241 0.00 -8.59 4.94
CA VAL A 241 -0.57 -7.74 3.89
C VAL A 241 0.00 -6.31 3.94
N GLN A 242 0.24 -5.76 5.13
CA GLN A 242 0.92 -4.47 5.29
C GLN A 242 2.41 -4.52 4.96
N THR A 243 3.06 -5.69 5.02
CA THR A 243 4.49 -5.84 4.74
C THR A 243 4.76 -5.83 3.24
N PHE A 244 3.91 -6.47 2.45
CA PHE A 244 4.09 -6.60 0.99
C PHE A 244 3.34 -5.53 0.22
N LYS A 245 4.06 -4.78 -0.63
CA LYS A 245 3.53 -3.65 -1.39
C LYS A 245 2.33 -4.04 -2.26
N ILE A 246 2.39 -5.19 -2.93
CA ILE A 246 1.34 -5.68 -3.83
C ILE A 246 0.09 -6.10 -3.05
N CYS A 247 0.25 -6.82 -1.94
CA CYS A 247 -0.86 -7.24 -1.08
C CYS A 247 -1.60 -6.05 -0.45
N ARG A 248 -0.86 -5.01 -0.05
CA ARG A 248 -1.42 -3.75 0.47
C ARG A 248 -2.26 -3.03 -0.58
N LEU A 249 -1.77 -2.96 -1.82
CA LEU A 249 -2.50 -2.38 -2.94
C LEU A 249 -3.79 -3.16 -3.23
N PHE A 250 -3.72 -4.49 -3.23
CA PHE A 250 -4.89 -5.36 -3.41
C PHE A 250 -5.93 -5.18 -2.29
N TYR A 251 -5.49 -5.12 -1.03
CA TYR A 251 -6.37 -4.86 0.12
C TYR A 251 -7.07 -3.51 0.03
N VAL A 252 -6.34 -2.43 -0.27
CA VAL A 252 -6.91 -1.09 -0.43
C VAL A 252 -7.88 -1.02 -1.62
N HIS A 253 -7.53 -1.64 -2.75
CA HIS A 253 -8.40 -1.74 -3.92
C HIS A 253 -9.71 -2.46 -3.58
N PHE A 254 -9.63 -3.62 -2.95
CA PHE A 254 -10.80 -4.39 -2.61
C PHE A 254 -11.68 -3.69 -1.56
N ASN A 255 -11.07 -3.11 -0.52
CA ASN A 255 -11.77 -2.30 0.48
C ASN A 255 -12.56 -1.15 -0.17
N SER A 256 -11.96 -0.49 -1.17
CA SER A 256 -12.64 0.61 -1.88
C SER A 256 -13.87 0.19 -2.72
N GLN A 257 -13.94 -1.08 -3.17
CA GLN A 257 -15.05 -1.64 -3.96
C GLN A 257 -16.20 -2.12 -3.07
N ASN A 258 -15.91 -2.80 -1.95
CA ASN A 258 -16.95 -3.23 -1.00
C ASN A 258 -17.67 -2.06 -0.31
N PHE A 259 -17.00 -0.91 -0.19
CA PHE A 259 -17.63 0.32 0.28
C PHE A 259 -18.42 1.07 -0.81
N GLN A 260 -18.24 0.77 -2.11
CA GLN A 260 -19.08 1.34 -3.18
C GLN A 260 -20.49 0.75 -3.19
N THR A 261 -20.67 -0.51 -2.80
CA THR A 261 -21.99 -1.17 -2.78
C THR A 261 -22.82 -0.86 -1.53
N ARG A 262 -22.21 -0.28 -0.48
CA ARG A 262 -22.86 -0.04 0.82
C ARG A 262 -23.15 1.42 1.18
N LEU A 263 -22.77 2.38 0.36
CA LEU A 263 -23.03 3.80 0.62
C LEU A 263 -24.17 4.33 -0.25
N THR A 264 -25.40 4.08 0.17
CA THR A 264 -26.51 5.00 -0.11
C THR A 264 -26.25 6.28 0.66
N PHE A 265 -25.55 7.23 0.04
CA PHE A 265 -25.36 8.56 0.61
C PHE A 265 -26.72 9.22 0.80
N THR A 266 -27.06 9.57 2.05
CA THR A 266 -28.31 10.25 2.41
C THR A 266 -28.19 11.78 2.35
N ALA A 267 -26.98 12.33 2.19
CA ALA A 267 -26.71 13.76 2.11
C ALA A 267 -26.30 14.20 0.68
N ASP A 268 -26.86 15.31 0.20
CA ASP A 268 -26.62 15.84 -1.15
C ASP A 268 -25.18 16.38 -1.35
N THR A 269 -24.52 16.83 -0.28
CA THR A 269 -23.15 17.40 -0.30
C THR A 269 -22.26 16.77 0.77
N ILE A 270 -20.97 16.63 0.46
CA ILE A 270 -19.94 16.01 1.32
C ILE A 270 -18.76 16.97 1.44
N GLY A 271 -18.18 17.07 2.64
CA GLY A 271 -16.92 17.77 2.90
C GLY A 271 -15.72 17.00 2.34
N VAL A 272 -14.91 17.69 1.54
CA VAL A 272 -13.79 17.11 0.79
C VAL A 272 -12.54 17.97 0.97
N VAL A 273 -11.40 17.31 1.16
CA VAL A 273 -10.08 17.93 1.04
C VAL A 273 -9.56 17.66 -0.37
N LEU A 274 -9.40 18.72 -1.17
CA LEU A 274 -8.77 18.64 -2.48
C LEU A 274 -7.26 18.87 -2.36
N LEU A 275 -6.50 18.02 -3.02
CA LEU A 275 -5.05 18.00 -3.04
C LEU A 275 -4.58 18.00 -4.48
N VAL A 276 -3.81 19.02 -4.87
CA VAL A 276 -3.15 19.08 -6.18
C VAL A 276 -1.68 18.79 -5.97
N ALA A 277 -1.19 17.70 -6.57
CA ALA A 277 0.17 17.22 -6.32
C ALA A 277 0.76 16.41 -7.47
N LYS A 278 2.09 16.21 -7.43
CA LYS A 278 2.82 15.25 -8.27
C LYS A 278 2.87 13.90 -7.54
N ILE A 279 2.81 12.83 -8.32
CA ILE A 279 3.17 11.49 -7.88
C ILE A 279 4.38 11.03 -8.71
N PRO A 280 5.61 11.15 -8.18
CA PRO A 280 6.84 10.78 -8.90
C PRO A 280 6.86 9.33 -9.39
N GLN A 281 6.29 8.42 -8.62
CA GLN A 281 6.31 6.98 -8.84
C GLN A 281 5.51 6.55 -10.09
N LEU A 282 4.66 7.42 -10.65
CA LEU A 282 3.80 7.09 -11.79
C LEU A 282 4.33 7.56 -13.15
N GLN A 283 5.58 8.10 -13.23
CA GLN A 283 6.26 8.63 -14.45
C GLN A 283 5.45 9.63 -15.32
N LYS A 284 4.20 9.89 -14.97
CA LYS A 284 3.25 10.83 -15.57
C LYS A 284 2.33 11.30 -14.44
N SER A 285 1.76 12.49 -14.61
CA SER A 285 0.60 13.04 -13.91
C SER A 285 0.82 13.57 -12.50
N GLY A 286 0.93 14.91 -12.39
CA GLY A 286 0.17 15.53 -11.33
C GLY A 286 -1.28 15.75 -11.76
N GLY A 287 -2.12 15.87 -10.74
CA GLY A 287 -3.55 15.78 -10.84
C GLY A 287 -4.24 16.34 -9.61
N ILE A 288 -5.56 16.31 -9.64
CA ILE A 288 -6.42 16.70 -8.52
C ILE A 288 -6.93 15.43 -7.85
N TYR A 289 -6.59 15.28 -6.58
CA TYR A 289 -7.00 14.20 -5.69
C TYR A 289 -7.98 14.76 -4.66
N ALA A 290 -8.99 13.98 -4.32
CA ALA A 290 -10.04 14.35 -3.38
C ALA A 290 -10.07 13.34 -2.25
N TYR A 291 -10.00 13.79 -1.01
CA TYR A 291 -10.26 12.98 0.17
C TYR A 291 -11.62 13.37 0.74
N ALA A 292 -12.59 12.46 0.67
CA ALA A 292 -13.91 12.64 1.25
C ALA A 292 -13.86 12.35 2.75
N ILE A 293 -14.14 13.36 3.57
CA ILE A 293 -13.92 13.30 5.03
C ILE A 293 -14.90 12.30 5.66
N GLY A 294 -16.19 12.39 5.35
CA GLY A 294 -17.22 11.54 5.97
C GLY A 294 -17.19 10.07 5.56
N SER A 295 -16.56 9.73 4.44
CA SER A 295 -16.43 8.34 3.95
C SER A 295 -15.00 7.83 3.98
N GLU A 296 -14.07 8.63 4.51
CA GLU A 296 -12.64 8.34 4.62
C GLU A 296 -12.01 7.80 3.31
N ARG A 297 -12.46 8.33 2.17
CA ARG A 297 -12.12 7.79 0.84
C ARG A 297 -11.29 8.75 0.02
N TRP A 298 -10.24 8.23 -0.59
CA TRP A 298 -9.53 8.91 -1.67
C TRP A 298 -10.17 8.66 -3.03
N SER A 299 -10.26 9.71 -3.84
CA SER A 299 -10.73 9.69 -5.23
C SER A 299 -9.78 10.51 -6.10
N PHE A 300 -9.53 10.05 -7.32
CA PHE A 300 -8.84 10.84 -8.34
C PHE A 300 -9.89 11.53 -9.23
N LEU A 301 -9.82 12.86 -9.33
CA LEU A 301 -10.78 13.65 -10.10
C LEU A 301 -10.30 13.82 -11.54
N THR A 302 -9.16 14.47 -11.72
CA THR A 302 -8.65 14.78 -13.05
C THR A 302 -7.14 14.88 -13.10
N ARG A 303 -6.59 14.53 -14.26
CA ARG A 303 -5.23 14.91 -14.63
C ARG A 303 -5.18 16.39 -14.96
N LEU A 304 -4.07 17.06 -14.63
CA LEU A 304 -3.89 18.46 -15.01
C LEU A 304 -3.54 18.62 -16.50
N PRO A 305 -3.96 19.73 -17.14
CA PRO A 305 -3.54 20.15 -18.47
C PRO A 305 -2.02 20.20 -18.61
N ARG A 306 -1.50 20.08 -19.85
CA ARG A 306 -0.04 19.95 -20.07
C ARG A 306 0.72 21.15 -19.51
N GLU A 307 0.15 22.33 -19.70
CA GLU A 307 0.62 23.65 -19.30
C GLU A 307 0.82 23.77 -17.78
N LEU A 308 0.08 22.98 -16.99
CA LEU A 308 0.17 22.98 -15.54
C LEU A 308 1.11 21.89 -15.01
N ARG A 309 1.57 20.94 -15.83
CA ARG A 309 2.39 19.81 -15.34
C ARG A 309 3.88 20.12 -15.23
N GLU A 310 4.33 21.18 -15.87
CA GLU A 310 5.75 21.54 -15.96
C GLU A 310 6.27 22.31 -14.74
N PHE A 311 5.39 22.77 -13.85
CA PHE A 311 5.76 23.58 -12.70
C PHE A 311 5.52 22.85 -11.37
N ASP A 312 6.08 23.40 -10.29
CA ASP A 312 5.91 22.88 -8.94
C ASP A 312 4.56 23.29 -8.37
N TYR A 313 3.77 22.37 -7.80
CA TYR A 313 2.39 22.71 -7.42
C TYR A 313 2.23 23.63 -6.20
N TYR A 314 3.26 23.81 -5.38
CA TYR A 314 3.26 24.85 -4.33
C TYR A 314 3.17 26.28 -4.90
N LYS A 315 3.41 26.42 -6.21
CA LYS A 315 3.24 27.66 -6.98
C LYS A 315 1.83 27.83 -7.53
N TYR A 316 0.87 26.96 -7.24
CA TYR A 316 -0.53 27.17 -7.62
C TYR A 316 -1.39 27.63 -6.45
N CYS A 317 -2.53 28.20 -6.81
CA CYS A 317 -3.65 28.51 -5.95
C CYS A 317 -4.85 27.75 -6.50
N ILE A 318 -5.63 27.14 -5.60
CA ILE A 318 -6.82 26.36 -5.95
C ILE A 318 -8.01 27.02 -5.29
N GLY A 319 -9.08 27.20 -6.05
CA GLY A 319 -10.37 27.69 -5.56
C GLY A 319 -11.48 26.76 -6.01
N VAL A 320 -12.52 26.63 -5.20
CA VAL A 320 -13.70 25.82 -5.52
C VAL A 320 -14.93 26.67 -5.30
N ASP A 321 -15.82 26.74 -6.28
CA ASP A 321 -17.08 27.47 -6.16
C ASP A 321 -18.02 26.80 -5.14
N PRO A 322 -18.89 27.55 -4.44
CA PRO A 322 -19.99 26.95 -3.66
C PRO A 322 -21.17 26.65 -4.61
N PRO A 323 -21.14 25.52 -5.34
CA PRO A 323 -21.63 24.24 -4.84
C PRO A 323 -20.67 23.05 -5.06
N GLY A 324 -19.40 23.32 -5.39
CA GLY A 324 -18.37 22.33 -5.66
C GLY A 324 -18.40 21.79 -7.09
N LYS A 325 -18.91 22.58 -8.04
CA LYS A 325 -19.05 22.17 -9.45
C LYS A 325 -17.78 22.47 -10.25
N PHE A 326 -17.15 23.60 -9.98
CA PHE A 326 -15.99 24.11 -10.70
C PHE A 326 -14.77 24.21 -9.79
N ILE A 327 -13.66 23.65 -10.26
CA ILE A 327 -12.36 23.78 -9.60
C ILE A 327 -11.49 24.70 -10.45
N TYR A 328 -10.97 25.76 -9.83
CA TYR A 328 -10.12 26.75 -10.49
C TYR A 328 -8.67 26.56 -10.04
N VAL A 329 -7.76 26.45 -11.02
CA VAL A 329 -6.32 26.34 -10.76
C VAL A 329 -5.61 27.51 -11.45
N ILE A 330 -4.94 28.33 -10.64
CA ILE A 330 -4.20 29.52 -11.09
C ILE A 330 -2.77 29.45 -10.59
N ARG A 331 -1.82 29.90 -11.40
CA ARG A 331 -0.41 30.02 -10.99
C ARG A 331 -0.19 31.28 -10.17
N LYS A 332 0.58 31.17 -9.10
CA LYS A 332 1.19 32.31 -8.39
C LYS A 332 2.13 33.02 -9.35
N ILE A 333 1.71 34.19 -9.82
CA ILE A 333 2.45 35.03 -10.76
C ILE A 333 3.07 36.16 -9.96
N LYS A 334 4.34 36.48 -10.22
CA LYS A 334 4.98 37.72 -9.75
C LYS A 334 5.47 38.47 -10.98
N HIS A 335 4.89 39.64 -11.22
CA HIS A 335 5.14 40.43 -12.42
C HIS A 335 5.60 41.84 -12.06
N ASN A 336 6.69 42.28 -12.69
CA ASN A 336 7.21 43.64 -12.57
C ASN A 336 6.73 44.48 -13.76
N LEU A 337 6.13 45.63 -13.48
CA LEU A 337 5.52 46.51 -14.47
C LEU A 337 6.47 47.64 -14.83
N SER A 338 6.74 47.82 -16.13
CA SER A 338 7.56 48.92 -16.67
C SER A 338 6.74 50.15 -17.08
N LYS A 339 5.45 49.99 -17.39
CA LYS A 339 4.50 51.06 -17.72
C LYS A 339 3.64 51.50 -16.54
N HIS A 340 3.15 52.75 -16.56
CA HIS A 340 2.26 53.31 -15.53
C HIS A 340 0.87 52.66 -15.50
N SER A 341 0.43 52.13 -16.64
CA SER A 341 -0.77 51.32 -16.78
C SER A 341 -0.43 50.08 -17.61
N ALA A 342 -0.92 48.93 -17.19
CA ALA A 342 -0.77 47.68 -17.93
C ALA A 342 -1.99 46.79 -17.70
N VAL A 343 -2.32 45.99 -18.70
CA VAL A 343 -3.26 44.89 -18.55
C VAL A 343 -2.44 43.62 -18.33
N LEU A 344 -2.59 43.01 -17.16
CA LEU A 344 -1.98 41.73 -16.84
C LEU A 344 -2.97 40.62 -17.18
N GLU A 345 -2.54 39.67 -17.99
CA GLU A 345 -3.31 38.48 -18.31
C GLU A 345 -2.99 37.38 -17.29
N ILE A 346 -4.03 36.83 -16.67
CA ILE A 346 -3.93 35.79 -15.64
C ILE A 346 -4.55 34.52 -16.22
N PRO A 347 -3.72 33.58 -16.69
CA PRO A 347 -4.19 32.28 -17.17
C PRO A 347 -4.84 31.50 -16.04
N THR A 348 -6.09 31.10 -16.25
CA THR A 348 -6.90 30.36 -15.29
C THR A 348 -7.43 29.10 -15.93
N HIS A 349 -7.26 27.98 -15.25
CA HIS A 349 -7.79 26.70 -15.72
C HIS A 349 -8.99 26.34 -14.84
N ARG A 350 -10.17 26.27 -15.45
CA ARG A 350 -11.41 25.86 -14.80
C ARG A 350 -11.70 24.41 -15.19
N TYR A 351 -11.88 23.56 -14.19
CA TYR A 351 -12.31 22.18 -14.37
C TYR A 351 -13.78 22.04 -14.00
N ASP A 352 -14.58 21.54 -14.93
CA ASP A 352 -15.99 21.19 -14.70
C ASP A 352 -16.08 19.76 -14.18
N CYS A 353 -16.49 19.60 -12.91
CA CYS A 353 -16.59 18.28 -12.27
C CYS A 353 -17.77 17.45 -12.81
N GLU A 354 -18.78 18.08 -13.41
CA GLU A 354 -19.92 17.37 -14.00
C GLU A 354 -19.57 16.83 -15.38
N LEU A 355 -19.01 17.70 -16.22
CA LEU A 355 -18.69 17.39 -17.62
C LEU A 355 -17.33 16.71 -17.78
N ASN A 356 -16.48 16.73 -16.74
CA ASN A 356 -15.11 16.22 -16.75
C ASN A 356 -14.25 16.85 -17.85
N THR A 357 -14.37 18.17 -18.01
CA THR A 357 -13.66 18.93 -19.04
C THR A 357 -12.90 20.10 -18.43
N TRP A 358 -11.79 20.43 -19.08
CA TRP A 358 -11.02 21.63 -18.77
C TRP A 358 -11.40 22.75 -19.72
N ALA A 359 -11.67 23.92 -19.16
CA ALA A 359 -11.77 25.18 -19.87
C ALA A 359 -10.57 26.06 -19.52
N HIS A 360 -10.03 26.72 -20.53
CA HIS A 360 -8.98 27.72 -20.35
C HIS A 360 -9.60 29.11 -20.43
N GLU A 361 -9.42 29.89 -19.37
CA GLU A 361 -9.90 31.26 -19.25
C GLU A 361 -8.73 32.18 -18.98
N THR A 362 -8.80 33.41 -19.48
CA THR A 362 -7.78 34.43 -19.21
C THR A 362 -8.45 35.64 -18.61
N TYR A 363 -8.15 35.91 -17.35
CA TYR A 363 -8.64 37.08 -16.66
C TYR A 363 -7.71 38.26 -16.93
N LYS A 364 -8.27 39.36 -17.43
CA LYS A 364 -7.52 40.58 -17.71
C LYS A 364 -7.63 41.54 -16.55
N LEU A 365 -6.52 41.78 -15.86
CA LEU A 365 -6.41 42.70 -14.74
C LEU A 365 -5.85 44.05 -15.20
N ASN A 366 -6.63 45.12 -15.07
CA ASN A 366 -6.17 46.46 -15.40
C ASN A 366 -5.47 47.11 -14.19
N ILE A 367 -4.15 47.27 -14.29
CA ILE A 367 -3.28 47.74 -13.22
C ILE A 367 -2.86 49.19 -13.52
N LYS A 368 -3.00 50.10 -12.55
CA LYS A 368 -2.73 51.54 -12.70
C LYS A 368 -1.93 52.08 -11.50
N ASN A 369 -0.69 52.49 -11.74
CA ASN A 369 0.27 53.05 -10.78
C ASN A 369 0.99 52.03 -9.87
N GLU A 370 0.88 50.74 -10.13
CA GLU A 370 1.68 49.69 -9.50
C GLU A 370 3.00 49.43 -10.28
N ARG A 371 4.06 49.10 -9.55
CA ARG A 371 5.38 48.70 -10.03
C ARG A 371 5.51 47.17 -10.08
N GLN A 372 4.81 46.46 -9.20
CA GLN A 372 4.85 45.01 -9.13
C GLN A 372 3.48 44.50 -8.67
N VAL A 373 3.04 43.38 -9.22
CA VAL A 373 1.83 42.67 -8.82
C VAL A 373 2.17 41.19 -8.65
N SER A 374 1.69 40.58 -7.57
CA SER A 374 1.87 39.17 -7.25
C SER A 374 0.54 38.54 -6.90
N ILE A 375 0.09 37.54 -7.67
CA ILE A 375 -1.15 36.79 -7.37
C ILE A 375 -0.80 35.72 -6.34
N VAL A 376 -1.48 35.75 -5.20
CA VAL A 376 -1.16 34.91 -4.03
C VAL A 376 -2.25 33.90 -3.71
N GLY A 377 -3.49 34.14 -4.16
CA GLY A 377 -4.63 33.28 -3.86
C GLY A 377 -5.80 33.47 -4.83
N ILE A 378 -6.68 32.48 -4.86
CA ILE A 378 -8.00 32.52 -5.47
C ILE A 378 -9.00 32.06 -4.42
N VAL A 379 -10.16 32.71 -4.39
CA VAL A 379 -11.24 32.43 -3.47
C VAL A 379 -12.54 32.52 -4.24
N CYS A 380 -13.46 31.58 -4.04
CA CYS A 380 -14.76 31.60 -4.69
C CYS A 380 -15.85 31.66 -3.61
N ASP A 381 -16.87 32.47 -3.87
CA ASP A 381 -18.09 32.56 -3.06
C ASP A 381 -19.31 32.51 -3.99
N LYS A 382 -20.54 32.45 -3.45
CA LYS A 382 -21.80 32.43 -4.20
C LYS A 382 -21.97 33.61 -5.16
N THR A 383 -21.23 34.70 -4.95
CA THR A 383 -21.29 35.92 -5.76
C THR A 383 -20.28 35.97 -6.89
N GLY A 384 -19.31 35.04 -6.93
CA GLY A 384 -18.27 34.99 -7.96
C GLY A 384 -16.88 34.65 -7.45
N ILE A 385 -15.89 34.89 -8.31
CA ILE A 385 -14.48 34.53 -8.10
C ILE A 385 -13.71 35.78 -7.68
N PHE A 386 -12.86 35.65 -6.67
CA PHE A 386 -12.02 36.71 -6.15
C PHE A 386 -10.55 36.31 -6.21
N LEU A 387 -9.74 37.11 -6.91
CA LEU A 387 -8.28 36.96 -6.92
C LEU A 387 -7.65 37.83 -5.84
N ILE A 388 -6.67 37.29 -5.16
CA ILE A 388 -5.93 37.99 -4.11
C ILE A 388 -4.56 38.37 -4.65
N ALA A 389 -4.26 39.67 -4.65
CA ALA A 389 -3.02 40.22 -5.17
C ALA A 389 -2.25 41.04 -4.14
N GLU A 390 -0.94 40.80 -4.03
CA GLU A 390 0.03 41.68 -3.37
C GLU A 390 0.61 42.64 -4.44
N THR A 391 0.50 43.95 -4.23
CA THR A 391 0.98 44.96 -5.18
C THR A 391 1.94 45.96 -4.54
N VAL A 392 2.89 46.48 -5.32
CA VAL A 392 3.85 47.49 -4.88
C VAL A 392 3.62 48.76 -5.69
N LEU A 393 3.40 49.90 -5.05
CA LEU A 393 3.10 51.17 -5.76
C LEU A 393 4.37 51.81 -6.36
N ARG A 394 4.21 52.54 -7.49
CA ARG A 394 5.32 53.25 -8.17
C ARG A 394 5.79 54.49 -7.43
N LYS A 395 4.86 55.37 -7.04
CA LYS A 395 5.17 56.70 -6.51
C LYS A 395 5.63 56.69 -5.04
N ARG A 396 5.47 55.56 -4.32
CA ARG A 396 5.72 55.41 -2.88
C ARG A 396 6.26 53.99 -2.65
N ARG A 397 7.31 53.80 -1.82
CA ARG A 397 7.75 52.45 -1.37
C ARG A 397 6.68 51.85 -0.47
N CYS A 398 5.59 51.39 -1.07
CA CYS A 398 4.41 50.99 -0.36
C CYS A 398 3.84 49.71 -0.97
N THR A 399 3.67 48.69 -0.13
CA THR A 399 2.95 47.45 -0.48
C THR A 399 1.48 47.61 -0.15
N ASN A 400 0.64 47.09 -1.04
CA ASN A 400 -0.80 47.11 -0.93
C ASN A 400 -1.32 45.70 -1.20
N VAL A 401 -2.23 45.21 -0.35
CA VAL A 401 -3.00 44.00 -0.66
C VAL A 401 -4.30 44.42 -1.34
N GLN A 402 -4.68 43.72 -2.40
CA GLN A 402 -5.88 43.99 -3.18
C GLN A 402 -6.68 42.69 -3.35
N LEU A 403 -7.99 42.80 -3.17
CA LEU A 403 -8.96 41.77 -3.54
C LEU A 403 -9.58 42.22 -4.86
N LEU A 404 -9.56 41.33 -5.84
CA LEU A 404 -9.95 41.61 -7.21
C LEU A 404 -11.17 40.73 -7.52
N ALA A 405 -12.35 41.33 -7.64
CA ALA A 405 -13.55 40.58 -8.02
C ALA A 405 -13.55 40.33 -9.53
N CYS A 406 -13.71 39.08 -9.94
CA CYS A 406 -13.89 38.67 -11.33
C CYS A 406 -15.39 38.41 -11.56
N ARG A 407 -15.97 39.10 -12.55
CA ARG A 407 -17.36 38.90 -12.97
C ARG A 407 -17.42 37.76 -13.98
N GLU A 408 -18.38 36.83 -13.83
CA GLU A 408 -18.52 35.66 -14.72
C GLU A 408 -18.79 36.05 -16.18
N ASP A 409 -19.47 37.17 -16.42
CA ASP A 409 -19.94 37.56 -17.77
C ASP A 409 -18.89 38.30 -18.61
N THR A 410 -17.74 38.67 -18.06
CA THR A 410 -16.72 39.47 -18.76
C THR A 410 -15.32 38.89 -18.60
N THR A 411 -14.63 38.64 -19.73
CA THR A 411 -13.17 38.34 -19.75
C THR A 411 -12.29 39.47 -19.16
N LEU A 412 -12.92 40.59 -18.84
CA LEU A 412 -12.35 41.72 -18.11
C LEU A 412 -12.69 41.58 -16.62
N VAL A 413 -11.65 41.57 -15.79
CA VAL A 413 -11.79 41.80 -14.35
C VAL A 413 -12.04 43.29 -14.18
N GLU A 414 -13.32 43.69 -14.13
CA GLU A 414 -13.63 45.02 -13.63
C GLU A 414 -13.19 45.07 -12.18
N VAL A 415 -12.12 45.82 -11.96
CA VAL A 415 -11.57 45.98 -10.64
C VAL A 415 -12.60 46.75 -9.83
N ALA A 416 -13.49 46.04 -9.14
CA ALA A 416 -14.09 46.51 -7.91
C ALA A 416 -12.93 46.59 -6.91
N LEU A 417 -12.07 47.60 -7.10
CA LEU A 417 -11.00 47.95 -6.20
C LEU A 417 -11.71 48.10 -4.86
N VAL A 418 -11.39 47.23 -3.92
CA VAL A 418 -11.34 47.67 -2.54
C VAL A 418 -9.93 48.25 -2.39
N PRO A 419 -9.70 49.54 -2.71
CA PRO A 419 -8.39 50.10 -2.56
C PRO A 419 -8.04 50.15 -1.07
N ASN A 420 -6.80 49.78 -0.74
CA ASN A 420 -6.24 49.88 0.61
C ASN A 420 -6.84 48.91 1.64
N ILE A 421 -7.04 47.63 1.27
CA ILE A 421 -7.26 46.53 2.23
C ILE A 421 -6.17 46.64 3.31
N CYS A 422 -4.89 46.51 2.93
CA CYS A 422 -3.76 46.77 3.82
C CYS A 422 -2.71 47.58 3.08
N LYS A 423 -2.32 48.74 3.60
CA LYS A 423 -1.34 49.64 2.97
C LYS A 423 -0.19 49.90 3.93
N ARG A 424 1.02 49.45 3.58
CA ARG A 424 2.23 49.75 4.36
C ARG A 424 3.17 50.67 3.64
N TRP A 425 3.71 51.62 4.37
CA TRP A 425 4.83 52.44 3.95
C TRP A 425 6.14 51.81 4.44
N TYR A 426 7.12 51.66 3.55
CA TYR A 426 8.47 51.17 3.87
C TYR A 426 8.52 49.76 4.53
N GLY A 427 7.86 48.78 3.91
CA GLY A 427 7.90 47.37 4.33
C GLY A 427 7.12 46.48 3.39
N ARG A 428 7.11 45.16 3.63
CA ARG A 428 6.36 44.16 2.86
C ARG A 428 5.20 43.61 3.69
N CYS A 429 4.03 43.50 3.07
CA CYS A 429 2.88 42.81 3.64
C CYS A 429 2.69 41.49 2.90
N ASP A 430 2.95 40.38 3.58
CA ASP A 430 2.72 39.05 3.03
C ASP A 430 1.33 38.56 3.44
N ILE A 431 0.61 37.96 2.51
CA ILE A 431 -0.70 37.36 2.77
C ILE A 431 -0.45 35.91 3.20
N LYS A 432 -0.83 35.56 4.42
CA LYS A 432 -0.64 34.19 4.92
C LYS A 432 -1.88 33.31 4.77
N TYR A 433 -3.06 33.85 5.04
CA TYR A 433 -4.30 33.07 5.03
C TYR A 433 -5.47 33.88 4.48
N CYS A 434 -6.39 33.19 3.82
CA CYS A 434 -7.68 33.73 3.44
C CYS A 434 -8.77 32.71 3.77
N VAL A 435 -9.89 33.18 4.28
CA VAL A 435 -11.04 32.32 4.60
C VAL A 435 -12.33 33.01 4.12
N VAL A 436 -13.24 32.22 3.58
CA VAL A 436 -14.59 32.64 3.20
C VAL A 436 -15.53 32.21 4.32
N GLY A 437 -16.29 33.17 4.87
CA GLY A 437 -17.47 32.89 5.69
C GLY A 437 -18.75 33.18 4.91
N ASP A 438 -19.90 32.95 5.53
CA ASP A 438 -21.25 32.98 4.91
C ASP A 438 -21.61 34.25 4.13
N SER A 439 -20.99 35.39 4.43
CA SER A 439 -21.21 36.67 3.74
C SER A 439 -19.98 37.58 3.78
N SER A 440 -18.80 37.03 4.08
CA SER A 440 -17.58 37.81 4.20
C SER A 440 -16.32 37.06 3.79
N ILE A 441 -15.44 37.76 3.10
CA ILE A 441 -14.09 37.28 2.81
C ILE A 441 -13.15 37.92 3.82
N ILE A 442 -12.41 37.10 4.55
CA ILE A 442 -11.38 37.53 5.49
C ILE A 442 -10.02 37.23 4.90
N VAL A 443 -9.26 38.29 4.65
CA VAL A 443 -7.86 38.20 4.24
C VAL A 443 -6.99 38.63 5.42
N LEU A 444 -6.17 37.71 5.94
CA LEU A 444 -5.16 38.06 6.94
C LEU A 444 -3.82 38.36 6.28
N CYS A 445 -3.37 39.59 6.49
CA CYS A 445 -2.08 40.08 6.04
C CYS A 445 -1.13 40.12 7.24
N ILE A 446 0.07 39.54 7.09
CA ILE A 446 1.16 39.70 8.03
C ILE A 446 2.01 40.88 7.59
N ASP A 447 2.16 41.81 8.52
CA ASP A 447 3.12 42.87 8.38
C ASP A 447 4.47 42.42 8.93
N ILE A 448 5.51 42.36 8.09
CA ILE A 448 6.85 41.97 8.54
C ILE A 448 7.38 43.04 9.51
N GLY A 449 7.25 42.78 10.81
CA GLY A 449 7.84 43.58 11.88
C GLY A 449 7.01 44.75 12.43
N GLN A 450 5.69 44.60 12.72
CA GLN A 450 5.09 45.08 14.01
C GLN A 450 3.53 45.09 14.11
N ARG A 451 2.69 44.84 13.09
CA ARG A 451 1.20 44.89 13.25
C ARG A 451 0.40 43.90 12.39
N THR A 452 -0.65 43.28 12.95
CA THR A 452 -1.65 42.51 12.18
C THR A 452 -2.84 43.43 11.83
N ILE A 453 -3.32 43.43 10.59
CA ILE A 453 -4.46 44.25 10.14
C ILE A 453 -5.60 43.33 9.70
N LYS A 454 -6.74 43.43 10.40
CA LYS A 454 -7.99 42.69 10.13
C LYS A 454 -8.82 43.44 9.09
N ILE A 455 -9.26 42.71 8.06
CA ILE A 455 -10.09 43.29 6.99
C ILE A 455 -11.19 42.29 6.68
N SER A 456 -12.42 42.67 7.01
CA SER A 456 -13.63 41.92 6.68
C SER A 456 -14.35 42.68 5.58
N VAL A 457 -14.57 42.03 4.44
CA VAL A 457 -15.40 42.56 3.36
C VAL A 457 -16.80 42.00 3.57
N THR A 458 -17.74 42.80 4.09
CA THR A 458 -19.08 42.35 4.53
C THR A 458 -20.19 42.58 3.52
N ASN A 459 -19.88 42.76 2.23
CA ASN A 459 -20.91 42.89 1.21
C ASN A 459 -20.35 42.44 -0.14
N THR A 460 -20.72 41.22 -0.57
CA THR A 460 -20.28 40.62 -1.83
C THR A 460 -21.24 40.91 -2.99
N ASN A 461 -22.29 41.71 -2.77
CA ASN A 461 -23.19 42.17 -3.83
C ASN A 461 -22.48 43.15 -4.77
N MET A 462 -22.16 42.67 -5.97
CA MET A 462 -21.50 43.37 -7.10
C MET A 462 -22.23 44.63 -7.62
N SER A 463 -23.35 45.04 -7.00
CA SER A 463 -24.21 46.15 -7.43
C SER A 463 -24.22 47.36 -6.50
N GLN A 464 -23.60 47.31 -5.31
CA GLN A 464 -23.57 48.46 -4.38
C GLN A 464 -22.18 48.67 -3.79
N THR A 465 -21.79 49.94 -3.66
CA THR A 465 -20.54 50.42 -3.04
C THR A 465 -20.11 49.54 -1.86
N ASN A 466 -19.01 48.80 -2.05
CA ASN A 466 -18.36 47.91 -1.08
C ASN A 466 -18.18 48.61 0.28
N ILE A 467 -18.98 48.24 1.28
CA ILE A 467 -18.73 48.66 2.67
C ILE A 467 -17.65 47.72 3.22
N CYS A 468 -16.39 48.11 3.08
CA CYS A 468 -15.30 47.49 3.82
C CYS A 468 -15.24 48.08 5.22
N LYS A 469 -15.55 47.27 6.24
CA LYS A 469 -15.17 47.60 7.61
C LYS A 469 -13.73 47.16 7.82
N THR A 470 -12.78 48.07 7.63
CA THR A 470 -11.45 47.91 8.24
C THR A 470 -11.65 48.04 9.74
N ILE A 471 -11.77 46.92 10.44
CA ILE A 471 -11.76 46.92 11.90
C ILE A 471 -10.29 47.13 12.31
N LYS A 472 -9.90 48.39 12.48
CA LYS A 472 -8.72 48.71 13.28
C LYS A 472 -9.09 48.42 14.73
N GLU A 473 -8.76 47.22 15.22
CA GLU A 473 -8.80 47.01 16.67
C GLU A 473 -7.73 47.90 17.30
N SER A 474 -8.18 48.99 17.93
CA SER A 474 -7.35 49.99 18.60
C SER A 474 -6.74 49.50 19.92
N HIS A 475 -6.84 48.20 20.23
CA HIS A 475 -6.45 47.67 21.54
C HIS A 475 -5.65 46.36 21.53
N ILE A 476 -5.20 45.85 20.38
CA ILE A 476 -4.14 44.84 20.41
C ILE A 476 -2.83 45.61 20.61
N GLY A 477 -2.25 45.50 21.80
CA GLY A 477 -1.00 46.14 22.18
C GLY A 477 0.04 46.07 21.05
N TYR A 478 0.71 47.19 20.85
CA TYR A 478 1.93 47.26 20.05
C TYR A 478 2.81 46.06 20.44
N ASN A 479 3.14 45.17 19.50
CA ASN A 479 4.23 44.17 19.54
C ASN A 479 3.92 42.67 19.38
N ALA A 480 2.71 42.21 19.06
CA ALA A 480 2.51 40.79 18.75
C ALA A 480 2.30 40.55 17.24
N GLY A 481 3.40 40.55 16.48
CA GLY A 481 3.38 39.96 15.13
C GLY A 481 2.95 38.49 15.19
N PHE A 482 2.38 37.96 14.11
CA PHE A 482 2.08 36.53 14.00
C PHE A 482 3.38 35.74 14.17
N ALA A 483 3.38 34.74 15.04
CA ALA A 483 4.47 33.78 15.05
C ALA A 483 4.48 32.99 13.74
N ALA A 484 5.65 32.49 13.34
CA ALA A 484 5.78 31.76 12.08
C ALA A 484 4.74 30.63 12.00
N ASN A 485 4.50 29.93 13.12
CA ASN A 485 3.71 28.70 13.34
C ASN A 485 2.22 28.87 13.71
N GLU A 486 1.64 30.07 13.59
CA GLU A 486 0.21 30.30 13.88
C GLU A 486 -0.68 30.06 12.64
N MET A 487 -1.83 29.43 12.86
CA MET A 487 -2.83 29.04 11.86
C MET A 487 -4.09 29.89 12.00
N LEU A 488 -4.75 30.22 10.88
CA LEU A 488 -6.08 30.84 10.84
C LEU A 488 -7.11 29.81 10.38
N TYR A 489 -8.23 29.66 11.06
CA TYR A 489 -9.35 28.81 10.64
C TYR A 489 -10.68 29.37 11.15
N THR A 490 -11.80 28.80 10.72
CA THR A 490 -13.14 29.18 11.22
C THR A 490 -13.62 28.22 12.29
N ASN A 491 -14.39 28.75 13.24
CA ASN A 491 -15.20 28.01 14.19
C ASN A 491 -16.52 28.77 14.36
N GLY A 492 -17.58 28.28 13.73
CA GLY A 492 -18.85 28.97 13.56
C GLY A 492 -18.66 30.36 12.96
N THR A 493 -19.13 31.38 13.67
CA THR A 493 -19.03 32.79 13.26
C THR A 493 -17.69 33.45 13.57
N CYS A 494 -16.69 32.68 14.03
CA CYS A 494 -15.42 33.18 14.53
C CYS A 494 -14.23 32.65 13.74
N GLY A 495 -13.31 33.55 13.41
CA GLY A 495 -12.01 33.23 12.88
C GLY A 495 -11.05 33.09 14.04
N ILE A 496 -10.42 31.94 14.17
CA ILE A 496 -9.53 31.66 15.28
C ILE A 496 -8.10 31.60 14.75
N ILE A 497 -7.22 32.32 15.44
CA ILE A 497 -5.79 32.34 15.20
C ILE A 497 -5.14 31.63 16.38
N SER A 498 -4.58 30.44 16.15
CA SER A 498 -3.92 29.66 17.21
C SER A 498 -2.75 28.84 16.69
N ARG A 499 -1.88 28.39 17.60
CA ARG A 499 -0.86 27.36 17.33
C ARG A 499 -1.41 26.01 17.77
N PHE A 500 -0.88 24.93 17.21
CA PHE A 500 -1.17 23.58 17.72
C PHE A 500 -0.85 23.47 19.20
N GLY A 501 -1.82 23.03 20.01
CA GLY A 501 -1.67 22.83 21.44
C GLY A 501 -1.53 24.10 22.28
N SER A 502 -1.86 25.27 21.72
CA SER A 502 -1.86 26.53 22.46
C SER A 502 -3.23 26.78 23.08
N GLU A 503 -3.25 27.00 24.39
CA GLU A 503 -4.41 27.54 25.11
C GLU A 503 -4.63 29.03 24.81
N HIS A 504 -3.63 29.69 24.21
CA HIS A 504 -3.72 31.09 23.81
C HIS A 504 -4.11 31.16 22.33
N HIS A 505 -5.28 31.71 22.06
CA HIS A 505 -5.79 31.99 20.71
C HIS A 505 -6.33 33.42 20.60
N ARG A 506 -6.39 33.93 19.37
CA ARG A 506 -7.03 35.21 19.06
C ARG A 506 -8.29 34.96 18.25
N GLU A 507 -9.40 35.55 18.69
CA GLU A 507 -10.69 35.42 18.03
C GLU A 507 -11.02 36.64 17.19
N VAL A 508 -11.60 36.39 16.03
CA VAL A 508 -11.88 37.38 15.00
C VAL A 508 -13.29 37.15 14.51
N SER A 509 -14.26 37.96 14.94
CA SER A 509 -15.64 37.84 14.44
C SER A 509 -15.70 38.02 12.91
N ILE A 510 -16.34 37.06 12.24
CA ILE A 510 -16.51 36.92 10.77
C ILE A 510 -17.91 37.35 10.32
N SER A 511 -18.88 37.31 11.24
CA SER A 511 -20.28 37.68 11.04
C SER A 511 -20.62 38.95 11.82
N PRO A 512 -21.70 39.69 11.51
CA PRO A 512 -22.20 40.76 12.37
C PRO A 512 -22.54 40.29 13.81
N VAL A 513 -22.69 38.98 14.00
CA VAL A 513 -22.93 38.33 15.29
C VAL A 513 -21.64 38.31 16.13
N GLN A 514 -21.75 38.68 17.40
CA GLN A 514 -20.63 38.61 18.34
C GLN A 514 -20.13 37.17 18.47
N CYS A 515 -18.81 37.03 18.52
CA CYS A 515 -18.19 35.73 18.75
C CYS A 515 -18.57 35.16 20.11
N THR A 516 -19.02 33.90 20.13
CA THR A 516 -19.07 33.13 21.37
C THR A 516 -17.63 32.75 21.71
N ALA A 517 -17.17 33.19 22.88
CA ALA A 517 -15.83 32.90 23.36
C ALA A 517 -15.62 31.37 23.40
N VAL A 518 -14.54 30.91 22.78
CA VAL A 518 -14.17 29.49 22.77
C VAL A 518 -13.22 29.24 23.93
N GLU A 519 -13.61 28.38 24.87
CA GLU A 519 -12.78 28.05 26.04
C GLU A 519 -11.79 26.89 25.74
N GLY A 520 -10.54 27.05 26.21
CA GLY A 520 -9.48 26.03 26.17
C GLY A 520 -8.73 25.91 24.85
N GLU A 521 -7.91 24.86 24.71
CA GLU A 521 -7.18 24.57 23.47
C GLU A 521 -8.15 24.38 22.30
N VAL A 522 -8.06 25.24 21.27
CA VAL A 522 -8.94 25.15 20.11
C VAL A 522 -8.34 24.28 19.00
N LEU A 523 -7.02 24.38 18.78
CA LEU A 523 -6.28 23.41 17.95
C LEU A 523 -5.59 22.41 18.88
N PRO A 524 -6.01 21.14 18.91
CA PRO A 524 -5.36 20.13 19.74
C PRO A 524 -3.88 19.97 19.37
N ARG A 525 -3.04 19.57 20.32
CA ARG A 525 -1.62 19.25 20.07
C ARG A 525 -1.49 18.31 18.87
N TYR A 526 -0.56 18.63 17.98
CA TYR A 526 -0.27 17.74 16.86
C TYR A 526 0.51 16.53 17.40
N ARG A 527 -0.11 15.33 17.35
CA ARG A 527 0.60 14.09 17.72
C ARG A 527 1.75 13.86 16.74
N GLY A 528 2.98 13.85 17.24
CA GLY A 528 4.18 13.55 16.45
C GLY A 528 5.36 14.52 16.60
N ASP A 529 5.22 15.65 17.31
CA ASP A 529 6.32 16.61 17.52
C ASP A 529 6.64 16.79 19.01
N GLU A 530 7.80 16.29 19.45
CA GLU A 530 8.47 16.72 20.69
C GLU A 530 9.43 17.90 20.43
N GLU A 531 9.77 18.20 19.17
CA GLU A 531 10.70 19.26 18.78
C GLU A 531 10.16 20.12 17.61
N GLY A 532 9.52 21.25 17.94
CA GLY A 532 9.36 22.42 17.05
C GLY A 532 8.75 22.20 15.64
N LEU A 533 7.44 22.45 15.51
CA LEU A 533 6.72 22.54 14.23
C LEU A 533 7.41 23.50 13.22
N GLN A 534 8.11 22.96 12.22
CA GLN A 534 8.51 23.70 11.02
C GLN A 534 7.38 23.66 9.99
N LEU A 535 6.61 24.76 9.88
CA LEU A 535 5.47 24.86 8.95
C LEU A 535 5.79 24.58 7.48
N ASP A 536 7.04 24.76 7.04
CA ASP A 536 7.43 24.47 5.65
C ASP A 536 7.25 22.98 5.29
N ASN A 537 7.23 22.10 6.29
CA ASN A 537 6.95 20.67 6.14
C ASN A 537 5.46 20.34 6.03
N PHE A 538 4.57 21.31 6.29
CA PHE A 538 3.13 21.10 6.28
C PHE A 538 2.47 21.86 5.13
N VAL A 539 1.42 21.27 4.59
CA VAL A 539 0.46 21.97 3.73
C VAL A 539 -0.86 21.99 4.46
N THR A 540 -1.51 23.15 4.54
CA THR A 540 -2.70 23.33 5.36
C THR A 540 -3.87 23.79 4.52
N GLY A 541 -5.01 23.15 4.67
CA GLY A 541 -6.29 23.55 4.09
C GLY A 541 -7.25 23.99 5.17
N ASN A 542 -7.94 25.11 4.96
CA ASN A 542 -8.94 25.60 5.90
C ASN A 542 -10.33 25.41 5.30
N GLY A 543 -11.21 24.76 6.04
CA GLY A 543 -12.62 24.63 5.76
C GLY A 543 -13.47 25.36 6.80
N GLU A 544 -14.78 25.20 6.65
CA GLU A 544 -15.73 25.60 7.69
C GLU A 544 -15.60 24.63 8.87
N ASN A 545 -15.14 25.12 10.03
CA ASN A 545 -14.96 24.32 11.25
C ASN A 545 -13.95 23.17 11.16
N VAL A 546 -13.23 23.04 10.04
CA VAL A 546 -12.31 21.94 9.78
C VAL A 546 -10.96 22.48 9.31
N VAL A 547 -9.89 21.91 9.84
CA VAL A 547 -8.52 22.18 9.40
C VAL A 547 -7.90 20.88 8.92
N SER A 548 -7.39 20.88 7.70
CA SER A 548 -6.63 19.76 7.16
C SER A 548 -5.15 20.09 7.10
N VAL A 549 -4.31 19.15 7.50
CA VAL A 549 -2.86 19.28 7.54
C VAL A 549 -2.25 18.07 6.86
N TYR A 550 -1.54 18.30 5.78
CA TYR A 550 -0.71 17.30 5.13
C TYR A 550 0.74 17.44 5.60
N ASP A 551 1.25 16.41 6.26
CA ASP A 551 2.65 16.32 6.66
C ASP A 551 3.47 15.69 5.54
N LYS A 552 4.42 16.46 4.99
CA LYS A 552 5.30 16.01 3.90
C LYS A 552 6.33 14.97 4.38
N ARG A 553 6.65 14.87 5.67
CA ARG A 553 7.61 13.90 6.20
C ARG A 553 7.00 12.51 6.33
N THR A 554 5.81 12.46 6.92
CA THR A 554 5.09 11.20 7.18
C THR A 554 4.15 10.81 6.04
N GLN A 555 3.90 11.71 5.08
CA GLN A 555 2.95 11.55 3.98
C GLN A 555 1.51 11.30 4.47
N THR A 556 1.18 11.86 5.64
CA THR A 556 -0.15 11.69 6.27
C THR A 556 -0.98 12.96 6.10
N LEU A 557 -2.22 12.79 5.61
CA LEU A 557 -3.24 13.83 5.67
C LEU A 557 -4.02 13.67 6.98
N ARG A 558 -3.95 14.67 7.85
CA ARG A 558 -4.75 14.76 9.07
C ARG A 558 -5.89 15.75 8.89
N VAL A 559 -7.07 15.40 9.34
CA VAL A 559 -8.25 16.28 9.37
C VAL A 559 -8.64 16.51 10.83
N ILE A 560 -8.84 17.77 11.18
CA ILE A 560 -9.08 18.23 12.55
C ILE A 560 -10.41 18.97 12.57
N ASN A 561 -11.36 18.48 13.35
CA ASN A 561 -12.61 19.18 13.61
C ASN A 561 -12.39 20.18 14.74
N CYS A 562 -12.55 21.47 14.45
CA CYS A 562 -12.26 22.55 15.38
C CYS A 562 -13.34 22.72 16.46
N ILE A 563 -14.53 22.14 16.26
CA ILE A 563 -15.62 22.14 17.23
C ILE A 563 -15.45 20.95 18.19
N THR A 564 -15.35 19.72 17.66
CA THR A 564 -15.25 18.50 18.49
C THR A 564 -13.84 18.26 19.03
N LYS A 565 -12.83 18.93 18.47
CA LYS A 565 -11.39 18.73 18.75
C LYS A 565 -10.90 17.33 18.37
N GLU A 566 -11.70 16.57 17.61
CA GLU A 566 -11.30 15.26 17.11
C GLU A 566 -10.29 15.41 15.97
N GLN A 567 -9.29 14.53 15.97
CA GLN A 567 -8.30 14.41 14.91
C GLN A 567 -8.45 13.05 14.25
N HIS A 568 -8.51 13.04 12.92
CA HIS A 568 -8.58 11.83 12.11
C HIS A 568 -7.44 11.82 11.10
N ASP A 569 -6.68 10.72 11.06
CA ASP A 569 -5.67 10.49 10.04
C ASP A 569 -6.30 9.78 8.86
N ALA A 570 -6.27 10.42 7.68
CA ALA A 570 -6.74 9.80 6.46
C ALA A 570 -5.95 8.51 6.21
N PRO A 571 -6.60 7.47 5.67
CA PRO A 571 -5.90 6.26 5.26
C PRO A 571 -4.75 6.63 4.31
N PRO A 572 -3.60 5.92 4.41
CA PRO A 572 -2.43 6.24 3.63
C PRO A 572 -2.75 6.16 2.14
N PHE A 573 -2.41 7.21 1.40
CA PHE A 573 -2.54 7.17 -0.05
C PHE A 573 -1.48 6.20 -0.61
N PRO A 574 -1.78 5.43 -1.68
CA PRO A 574 -0.85 4.43 -2.21
C PRO A 574 0.51 4.96 -2.71
N TYR A 575 0.65 6.28 -2.85
CA TYR A 575 1.82 6.94 -3.37
C TYR A 575 2.13 8.22 -2.58
N ASP A 576 3.40 8.62 -2.58
CA ASP A 576 3.83 9.85 -1.92
C ASP A 576 3.49 11.07 -2.79
N PHE A 577 2.87 12.07 -2.19
CA PHE A 577 2.62 13.35 -2.85
C PHE A 577 3.83 14.28 -2.72
N GLN A 578 4.19 14.92 -3.85
CA GLN A 578 5.20 15.97 -3.91
C GLN A 578 4.61 17.30 -4.43
N ASP A 579 5.25 18.39 -4.02
CA ASP A 579 4.91 19.77 -4.39
C ASP A 579 3.45 20.17 -4.13
N CYS A 580 2.77 19.64 -3.10
CA CYS A 580 1.31 19.74 -3.00
C CYS A 580 0.75 21.13 -2.58
N THR A 581 -0.51 21.40 -2.97
CA THR A 581 -1.37 22.47 -2.44
C THR A 581 -2.73 21.89 -2.04
N LEU A 582 -3.31 22.36 -0.92
CA LEU A 582 -4.58 21.89 -0.35
C LEU A 582 -5.66 22.96 -0.36
N VAL A 583 -6.92 22.54 -0.52
CA VAL A 583 -8.10 23.37 -0.26
C VAL A 583 -9.25 22.50 0.26
N HIS A 584 -10.08 23.05 1.16
CA HIS A 584 -11.30 22.39 1.61
C HIS A 584 -12.49 22.86 0.77
N ALA A 585 -13.40 21.95 0.44
CA ALA A 585 -14.62 22.27 -0.30
C ALA A 585 -15.76 21.33 0.07
N ASN A 586 -17.00 21.81 -0.10
CA ASN A 586 -18.18 20.95 -0.09
C ASN A 586 -18.57 20.62 -1.53
N MET A 587 -18.69 19.35 -1.85
CA MET A 587 -19.01 18.87 -3.21
C MET A 587 -20.17 17.89 -3.19
N ALA A 588 -20.97 17.85 -4.25
CA ALA A 588 -22.00 16.83 -4.37
C ALA A 588 -21.40 15.43 -4.48
N ALA A 589 -21.92 14.46 -3.71
CA ALA A 589 -21.37 13.10 -3.61
C ALA A 589 -21.16 12.42 -4.98
N ARG A 590 -22.11 12.64 -5.91
CA ARG A 590 -22.07 12.09 -7.28
C ARG A 590 -20.86 12.55 -8.12
N LEU A 591 -20.23 13.66 -7.74
CA LEU A 591 -19.07 14.24 -8.42
C LEU A 591 -17.75 13.60 -7.97
N LEU A 592 -17.75 12.88 -6.84
CA LEU A 592 -16.57 12.20 -6.28
C LEU A 592 -16.35 10.78 -6.82
N LYS A 593 -17.10 10.40 -7.87
CA LYS A 593 -16.85 9.15 -8.60
C LYS A 593 -15.49 9.26 -9.30
N CYS A 594 -14.62 8.28 -9.08
CA CYS A 594 -13.36 8.17 -9.81
C CYS A 594 -13.68 7.88 -11.29
N ARG A 595 -13.32 8.80 -12.20
CA ARG A 595 -13.80 8.79 -13.61
C ARG A 595 -12.67 8.71 -14.64
N ILE A 596 -11.49 8.28 -14.22
CA ILE A 596 -10.33 8.11 -15.09
C ILE A 596 -9.72 6.74 -14.83
N ASP A 597 -9.14 6.16 -15.90
CA ASP A 597 -8.03 5.22 -15.96
C ASP A 597 -6.87 5.60 -15.03
N CYS A 598 -7.14 5.78 -13.75
CA CYS A 598 -6.15 5.90 -12.72
C CYS A 598 -5.65 4.49 -12.38
N PRO A 599 -4.47 4.30 -11.78
CA PRO A 599 -3.99 2.97 -11.41
C PRO A 599 -4.97 2.16 -10.54
N HIS A 600 -5.93 2.82 -9.88
CA HIS A 600 -7.02 2.21 -9.13
C HIS A 600 -8.19 1.69 -10.00
N CYS A 601 -8.43 2.29 -11.19
CA CYS A 601 -9.43 1.87 -12.20
C CYS A 601 -8.82 1.13 -13.41
N LEU A 602 -7.53 1.34 -13.74
CA LEU A 602 -6.81 0.65 -14.83
C LEU A 602 -6.69 -0.86 -14.62
N PHE A 603 -6.85 -1.34 -13.39
CA PHE A 603 -6.97 -2.76 -13.10
C PHE A 603 -8.35 -3.34 -13.49
N GLU A 604 -9.39 -2.52 -13.66
CA GLU A 604 -10.69 -2.96 -14.20
C GLU A 604 -10.64 -3.21 -15.72
N ILE A 605 -9.73 -2.58 -16.47
CA ILE A 605 -9.68 -2.74 -17.94
C ILE A 605 -8.83 -3.96 -18.37
N LYS A 606 -7.92 -4.43 -17.50
CA LYS A 606 -7.14 -5.66 -17.78
C LYS A 606 -7.86 -6.95 -17.38
N SER A 607 -8.99 -6.87 -16.69
CA SER A 607 -9.86 -8.04 -16.43
C SER A 607 -10.82 -8.37 -17.58
N ASP A 608 -10.96 -7.50 -18.59
CA ASP A 608 -11.75 -7.75 -19.80
C ASP A 608 -10.91 -8.24 -20.99
N ILE A 609 -9.61 -8.53 -20.77
CA ILE A 609 -8.75 -9.21 -21.74
C ILE A 609 -8.23 -10.50 -21.10
N HIS A 610 -9.13 -11.48 -20.95
CA HIS A 610 -8.77 -12.89 -20.94
C HIS A 610 -9.86 -13.72 -21.62
#